data_AF-A0A7K4BFM3-F1
#
_entry.id   AF-A0A7K4BFM3-F1
#
_cell.length_a   1.000
_cell.length_b   1.000
_cell.length_c   1.000
_cell.angle_alpha   90.00
_cell.angle_beta   90.00
_cell.angle_gamma   90.00
#
_symmetry.space_group_name_H-M   'P 1'
#
loop_
_entity.id
_entity.type
_entity.pdbx_description
1 polymer ?
#
loop_
_entity_poly.entity_id
_entity_poly.type
_entity_poly.pdbx_seq_one_letter_code
_entity_poly.pdbx_strand_id
1 'polypeptide(L)'
;MDISRLKYRVEVLDSNSEITRYGPFNEQKAREFFEVEESFGGTARIMRLEEGIQRRWEVLTECGDWDHHERGSRAEKVEVHP
;
A
#
# COMPACT_ATOMS: atom_id res chain seq x y z
N MET A 1 -10.87 16.06 -15.36
CA MET A 1 -10.11 15.11 -14.52
C MET A 1 -10.49 13.72 -15.00
N ASP A 2 -9.60 13.02 -15.72
CA ASP A 2 -9.88 11.67 -16.23
C ASP A 2 -9.91 10.66 -15.09
N ILE A 3 -11.09 10.20 -14.71
CA ILE A 3 -11.30 9.15 -13.71
C ILE A 3 -10.56 7.86 -14.13
N SER A 4 -10.36 7.65 -15.44
CA SER A 4 -9.56 6.56 -16.03
C SER A 4 -8.08 6.57 -15.63
N ARG A 5 -7.57 7.66 -15.01
CA ARG A 5 -6.20 7.75 -14.50
C ARG A 5 -6.11 7.50 -12.99
N LEU A 6 -7.24 7.30 -12.30
CA LEU A 6 -7.29 7.05 -10.85
C LEU A 6 -7.00 5.58 -10.53
N LYS A 7 -5.79 5.12 -10.87
CA LYS A 7 -5.35 3.73 -10.69
C LYS A 7 -4.37 3.55 -9.54
N TYR A 8 -4.08 4.61 -8.79
CA TYR A 8 -3.07 4.58 -7.75
C TYR A 8 -3.75 4.68 -6.38
N ARG A 9 -3.18 4.05 -5.37
CA ARG A 9 -3.53 4.27 -3.96
C ARG A 9 -2.23 4.30 -3.16
N VAL A 10 -2.25 4.97 -2.02
CA VAL A 10 -1.13 4.91 -1.06
C VAL A 10 -1.59 4.12 0.14
N GLU A 11 -0.79 3.13 0.54
CA GLU A 11 -0.96 2.42 1.80
C GLU A 11 0.04 2.99 2.80
N VAL A 12 -0.44 3.35 3.99
CA VAL A 12 0.38 3.82 5.11
C VAL A 12 0.21 2.83 6.25
N LEU A 13 1.33 2.38 6.81
CA LEU A 13 1.36 1.54 7.99
C LEU A 13 1.43 2.45 9.23
N ASP A 14 0.38 2.39 10.05
CA ASP A 14 0.33 3.12 11.30
C ASP A 14 1.16 2.40 12.40
N SER A 15 1.47 3.12 13.49
CA SER A 15 2.14 2.58 14.67
C SER A 15 1.42 1.38 15.28
N ASN A 16 0.11 1.27 15.09
CA ASN A 16 -0.69 0.10 15.51
C ASN A 16 -0.60 -1.09 14.54
N SER A 17 0.31 -1.07 13.56
CA SER A 17 0.38 -2.05 12.48
C SER A 17 -0.89 -2.13 11.62
N GLU A 18 -1.71 -1.08 11.62
CA GLU A 18 -2.90 -0.99 10.78
C GLU A 18 -2.55 -0.35 9.43
N ILE A 19 -3.00 -0.97 8.33
CA ILE A 19 -2.81 -0.42 6.99
C ILE A 19 -3.96 0.51 6.65
N THR A 20 -3.68 1.82 6.59
CA THR A 20 -4.61 2.82 6.08
C THR A 20 -4.42 2.98 4.57
N ARG A 21 -5.52 2.96 3.80
CA ARG A 21 -5.48 3.02 2.33
C ARG A 21 -6.08 4.33 1.84
N TYR A 22 -5.29 5.14 1.15
CA TYR A 22 -5.67 6.44 0.60
C TYR A 22 -5.81 6.38 -0.92
N GLY A 23 -6.88 6.96 -1.45
CA GLY A 23 -7.14 7.02 -2.89
C GLY A 23 -8.59 6.70 -3.24
N PRO A 24 -8.89 6.42 -4.52
CA PRO A 24 -7.94 6.31 -5.64
C PRO A 24 -7.39 7.67 -6.10
N PHE A 25 -6.14 7.68 -6.56
CA PHE A 25 -5.37 8.83 -7.01
C PHE A 25 -4.85 8.63 -8.43
N ASN A 26 -4.48 9.74 -9.09
CA ASN A 26 -3.58 9.70 -10.23
C ASN A 26 -2.14 9.49 -9.75
N GLU A 27 -1.22 9.22 -10.68
CA GLU A 27 0.19 8.97 -10.35
C GLU A 27 0.83 10.14 -9.60
N GLN A 28 0.64 11.36 -10.09
CA GLN A 28 1.22 12.58 -9.50
C GLN A 28 0.79 12.75 -8.04
N LYS A 29 -0.50 12.67 -7.75
CA LYS A 29 -1.04 12.86 -6.41
C LYS A 29 -0.65 11.74 -5.45
N ALA A 30 -0.57 10.50 -5.95
CA ALA A 30 -0.06 9.38 -5.16
C ALA A 30 1.42 9.59 -4.79
N ARG A 31 2.21 10.12 -5.72
CA ARG A 31 3.61 10.44 -5.49
C ARG A 31 3.79 11.58 -4.50
N GLU A 32 3.05 12.67 -4.66
CA GLU A 32 3.07 13.80 -3.72
C GLU A 32 2.71 13.36 -2.29
N PHE A 33 1.67 12.53 -2.14
CA PHE A 33 1.29 12.00 -0.83
C PHE A 33 2.39 11.09 -0.25
N PHE A 34 2.94 10.20 -1.06
CA PHE A 34 4.01 9.30 -0.62
C PHE A 34 5.25 10.06 -0.14
N GLU A 35 5.68 11.09 -0.89
CA GLU A 35 6.85 11.90 -0.55
C GLU A 35 6.66 12.67 0.77
N VAL A 36 5.42 13.07 1.07
CA VAL A 36 5.07 13.68 2.37
C VAL A 36 5.26 12.66 3.50
N GLU A 37 4.65 11.48 3.39
CA GLU A 37 4.78 10.43 4.41
C GLU A 37 6.24 9.98 4.62
N GLU A 38 6.99 9.83 3.52
CA GLU A 38 8.42 9.51 3.56
C GLU A 38 9.23 10.58 4.30
N SER A 39 8.95 11.86 4.05
CA SER A 39 9.64 12.97 4.71
C SER A 39 9.36 13.04 6.21
N PHE A 40 8.22 12.52 6.68
CA PHE A 40 7.91 12.39 8.10
C PHE A 40 8.50 11.12 8.75
N GLY A 41 9.24 10.30 7.98
CA GLY A 41 9.78 9.03 8.45
C GLY A 41 8.71 7.95 8.62
N GLY A 42 7.55 8.11 7.95
CA GLY A 42 6.47 7.14 7.96
C GLY A 42 6.81 5.88 7.16
N THR A 43 5.95 4.87 7.30
CA THR A 43 6.01 3.66 6.48
C THR A 43 4.87 3.70 5.48
N ALA A 44 5.19 3.97 4.21
CA ALA A 44 4.21 4.16 3.15
C ALA A 44 4.59 3.37 1.89
N ARG A 45 3.62 3.04 1.04
CA ARG A 45 3.85 2.45 -0.28
C ARG A 45 2.78 2.85 -1.29
N ILE A 46 3.20 3.08 -2.53
CA ILE A 46 2.29 3.35 -3.63
C ILE A 46 1.90 2.02 -4.26
N MET A 47 0.59 1.78 -4.36
CA MET A 47 0.02 0.65 -5.08
C MET A 47 -0.60 1.13 -6.39
N ARG A 48 -0.40 0.38 -7.48
CA ARG A 48 -1.06 0.59 -8.76
C ARG A 48 -2.03 -0.56 -9.06
N LEU A 49 -3.22 -0.21 -9.51
CA LEU A 49 -4.20 -1.15 -10.01
C LEU A 49 -3.83 -1.55 -11.43
N GLU A 50 -3.51 -2.83 -11.62
CA GLU A 50 -3.39 -3.43 -12.94
C GLU A 50 -4.77 -3.79 -13.49
N GLU A 51 -5.06 -3.32 -14.70
CA GLU A 51 -6.27 -3.69 -15.45
C GLU A 51 -5.95 -4.87 -16.36
N GLY A 52 -5.96 -6.07 -15.76
CA GLY A 52 -5.90 -7.35 -16.45
C GLY A 52 -7.14 -8.21 -16.18
N ILE A 53 -7.06 -9.52 -16.50
CA ILE A 53 -8.14 -10.50 -16.25
C ILE A 53 -8.50 -10.57 -14.75
N GLN A 54 -7.55 -10.26 -13.87
CA GLN A 54 -7.77 -10.08 -12.43
C GLN A 54 -7.32 -8.68 -12.01
N ARG A 55 -8.16 -8.00 -11.22
CA ARG A 55 -7.82 -6.73 -10.57
C ARG A 55 -6.78 -6.99 -9.49
N ARG A 56 -5.49 -6.78 -9.80
CA ARG A 56 -4.38 -6.92 -8.86
C ARG A 56 -3.79 -5.56 -8.54
N TRP A 57 -3.41 -5.38 -7.28
CA TRP A 57 -2.68 -4.20 -6.82
C TRP A 57 -1.21 -4.59 -6.71
N GLU A 58 -0.34 -3.85 -7.39
CA GLU A 58 1.10 -4.04 -7.36
C GLU A 58 1.78 -2.88 -6.64
N VAL A 59 2.81 -3.20 -5.85
CA VAL A 59 3.64 -2.20 -5.18
C VAL A 59 4.56 -1.58 -6.23
N LEU A 60 4.50 -0.25 -6.39
CA LEU A 60 5.40 0.49 -7.28
C LEU A 60 6.64 1.02 -6.55
N THR A 61 6.45 1.48 -5.33
CA THR A 61 7.50 2.05 -4.48
C THR A 61 7.05 1.96 -3.04
N GLU A 62 8.00 1.79 -2.13
CA GLU A 62 7.75 1.71 -0.69
C GLU A 62 8.89 2.38 0.08
N CYS A 63 8.55 2.87 1.28
CA CYS A 63 9.47 3.38 2.29
C CYS A 63 9.05 2.86 3.66
N GLY A 64 10.01 2.81 4.60
CA GLY A 64 9.81 2.28 5.95
C GLY A 64 9.88 0.76 6.05
N ASP A 65 9.56 0.21 7.22
CA ASP A 65 9.68 -1.22 7.52
C ASP A 65 8.35 -1.96 7.29
N TRP A 66 8.23 -2.58 6.13
CA TRP A 66 7.08 -3.43 5.77
C TRP A 66 7.27 -4.91 6.16
N ASP A 67 8.51 -5.37 6.36
CA ASP A 67 8.83 -6.80 6.58
C ASP A 67 8.21 -7.33 7.88
N HIS A 68 8.14 -6.50 8.92
CA HIS A 68 7.52 -6.86 10.19
C HIS A 68 6.01 -7.15 10.05
N HIS A 69 5.31 -6.36 9.23
CA HIS A 69 3.88 -6.53 8.99
C HIS A 69 3.59 -7.74 8.07
N GLU A 70 4.38 -7.94 7.01
CA GLU A 70 4.16 -9.06 6.09
C GLU A 70 4.44 -10.44 6.74
N ARG A 71 5.35 -10.47 7.72
CA ARG A 71 5.65 -11.69 8.50
C ARG A 71 4.51 -12.06 9.47
N GLY A 72 3.78 -11.10 10.02
CA GLY A 72 2.61 -11.31 10.87
C GLY A 72 1.41 -11.91 10.12
N SER A 73 1.13 -11.43 8.90
CA SER A 73 0.07 -11.99 8.04
C SER A 73 0.33 -13.43 7.56
N ARG A 74 1.59 -13.90 7.61
CA ARG A 74 1.94 -15.30 7.28
C ARG A 74 1.88 -16.22 8.50
N ALA A 75 1.91 -15.69 9.72
CA ALA A 75 1.91 -16.48 10.94
C ALA A 75 0.49 -16.92 11.40
N GLU A 76 -0.57 -16.25 10.94
CA GLU A 76 -1.96 -16.66 11.23
C GLU A 76 -2.54 -17.65 10.20
N LYS A 77 -1.70 -18.21 9.31
CA LYS A 77 -2.03 -19.39 8.50
C LYS A 77 -1.19 -20.59 8.94
N VAL A 78 -1.21 -20.89 10.22
CA VAL A 78 -0.94 -22.24 10.69
C VAL A 78 -2.17 -22.66 11.49
N GLU A 79 -3.17 -23.17 10.77
CA GLU A 79 -4.22 -24.01 11.35
C GLU A 79 -3.53 -25.09 12.21
N VAL A 80 -3.59 -24.93 13.52
CA VAL A 80 -3.36 -26.03 14.45
C VAL A 80 -4.70 -26.73 14.62
N HIS A 81 -4.88 -27.81 13.88
CA HIS A 81 -5.86 -28.85 14.19
C HIS A 81 -5.09 -30.13 14.56
N PRO A 82 -5.28 -30.63 15.78
CA PRO A 82 -5.67 -32.03 15.97
C PRO A 82 -7.09 -32.17 16.50
#